data_AF-A0A4U7F200-F1
#
_entry.id   AF-A0A4U7F200-F1
#
_cell.length_a   1.000
_cell.length_b   1.000
_cell.length_c   1.000
_cell.angle_alpha   90.00
_cell.angle_beta   90.00
_cell.angle_gamma   90.00
#
_symmetry.space_group_name_H-M   'P 1'
#
loop_
_entity.id
_entity.type
_entity.pdbx_description
1 polymer ?
#
loop_
_entity_poly.entity_id
_entity_poly.type
_entity_poly.pdbx_seq_one_letter_code
_entity_poly.pdbx_strand_id
1 'polypeptide(L)'
;MAISLAPGALGRYRRFSRFNSPYRAHDDGSAIDLYPVGATAPSPVSGVVRETRTVGCPDRTYAADEDHLIVVDLGEAWCERAGATPGTVARILHVVPAVEAGDRLAVGDRLGDLTRSGFFGRWVDDHVHLGFRSPEANPIRASGSLPVTAAVDVEPVAWDGTGVVAERGPTHVVLDEP
;
A
#
# COMPACT_ATOMS: atom_id res chain seq x y z
N MET A 1 -6.92 -1.65 -17.91
CA MET A 1 -6.31 -2.95 -17.52
C MET A 1 -5.95 -2.84 -16.06
N ALA A 2 -6.28 -3.85 -15.24
CA ALA A 2 -6.01 -3.86 -13.82
C ALA A 2 -4.80 -4.75 -13.52
N ILE A 3 -3.99 -4.37 -12.54
CA ILE A 3 -2.83 -5.12 -12.09
C ILE A 3 -3.26 -6.05 -10.97
N SER A 4 -2.96 -7.34 -11.12
CA SER A 4 -3.42 -8.36 -10.20
C SER A 4 -2.30 -8.82 -9.26
N LEU A 5 -2.48 -8.60 -7.96
CA LEU A 5 -1.55 -9.11 -6.95
C LEU A 5 -1.79 -10.59 -6.68
N ALA A 6 -0.73 -11.38 -6.86
CA ALA A 6 -0.76 -12.81 -6.64
C ALA A 6 -0.88 -13.18 -5.15
N PRO A 7 -1.49 -14.34 -4.82
CA PRO A 7 -1.59 -14.83 -3.45
C PRO A 7 -0.25 -14.89 -2.70
N GLY A 8 0.84 -15.24 -3.40
CA GLY A 8 2.18 -15.31 -2.78
C GLY A 8 2.72 -13.96 -2.30
N ALA A 9 2.31 -12.84 -2.92
CA ALA A 9 2.63 -11.50 -2.43
C ALA A 9 1.71 -11.12 -1.28
N LEU A 10 0.40 -11.35 -1.42
CA LEU A 10 -0.60 -11.03 -0.39
C LEU A 10 -0.38 -11.82 0.90
N GLY A 11 0.08 -13.07 0.82
CA GLY A 11 0.39 -13.91 1.96
C GLY A 11 1.58 -13.45 2.80
N ARG A 12 2.27 -12.37 2.41
CA ARG A 12 3.28 -11.69 3.25
C ARG A 12 2.67 -10.71 4.25
N TYR A 13 1.36 -10.48 4.17
CA TYR A 13 0.64 -9.52 4.98
C TYR A 13 -0.47 -10.21 5.75
N ARG A 14 -0.76 -9.71 6.96
CA ARG A 14 -1.84 -10.24 7.80
C ARG A 14 -3.21 -9.94 7.20
N ARG A 15 -3.34 -8.77 6.58
CA ARG A 15 -4.56 -8.28 5.92
C ARG A 15 -4.21 -7.27 4.85
N PHE A 16 -5.17 -6.95 3.99
CA PHE A 16 -5.07 -5.86 3.04
C PHE A 16 -6.40 -5.12 2.94
N SER A 17 -6.37 -3.90 2.39
CA SER A 17 -7.59 -3.19 2.00
C SER A 17 -7.38 -2.42 0.71
N ARG A 18 -8.38 -2.44 -0.17
CA ARG A 18 -8.41 -1.59 -1.36
C ARG A 18 -9.14 -0.27 -1.12
N PHE A 19 -9.87 -0.15 -0.01
CA PHE A 19 -10.87 0.91 0.21
C PHE A 19 -10.76 1.59 1.59
N ASN A 20 -9.67 1.38 2.33
CA ASN A 20 -9.52 1.88 3.71
C ASN A 20 -9.33 3.40 3.79
N SER A 21 -8.90 4.04 2.70
CA SER A 21 -8.53 5.44 2.68
C SER A 21 -9.51 6.27 1.86
N PRO A 22 -9.82 7.52 2.29
CA PRO A 22 -10.74 8.41 1.58
C PRO A 22 -10.10 9.07 0.34
N TYR A 23 -8.84 8.75 0.04
CA TYR A 23 -8.18 9.28 -1.15
C TYR A 23 -8.68 8.55 -2.40
N ARG A 24 -8.90 9.32 -3.47
CA ARG A 24 -9.44 8.85 -4.75
C ARG A 24 -8.84 7.55 -5.30
N ALA A 25 -7.55 7.30 -5.05
CA ALA A 25 -6.91 6.06 -5.49
C ALA A 25 -7.58 4.80 -4.89
N HIS A 26 -8.11 4.88 -3.67
CA HIS A 26 -8.85 3.80 -3.03
C HIS A 26 -10.29 3.74 -3.50
N ASP A 27 -10.97 4.89 -3.64
CA ASP A 27 -12.32 4.94 -4.22
C ASP A 27 -12.37 4.28 -5.61
N ASP A 28 -11.36 4.55 -6.45
CA ASP A 28 -11.22 4.01 -7.80
C ASP A 28 -10.59 2.59 -7.81
N GLY A 29 -10.33 1.97 -6.65
CA GLY A 29 -9.71 0.65 -6.52
C GLY A 29 -8.33 0.56 -7.20
N SER A 30 -7.61 1.67 -7.26
CA SER A 30 -6.31 1.89 -7.92
C SER A 30 -5.14 2.00 -6.93
N ALA A 31 -5.37 1.60 -5.68
CA ALA A 31 -4.35 1.37 -4.68
C ALA A 31 -4.76 0.20 -3.77
N ILE A 32 -3.78 -0.33 -3.05
CA ILE A 32 -4.00 -1.35 -2.03
C ILE A 32 -3.07 -1.09 -0.84
N ASP A 33 -3.66 -1.09 0.35
CA ASP A 33 -2.96 -1.01 1.63
C ASP A 33 -2.70 -2.43 2.13
N LEU A 34 -1.44 -2.73 2.44
CA LEU A 34 -0.97 -4.06 2.83
C LEU A 34 -0.40 -3.98 4.24
N TYR A 35 -0.97 -4.75 5.17
CA TYR A 35 -0.66 -4.65 6.60
C TYR A 35 0.24 -5.81 7.02
N PRO A 36 1.57 -5.61 7.17
CA PRO A 36 2.48 -6.67 7.57
C PRO A 36 2.30 -7.04 9.05
N VAL A 37 2.94 -8.12 9.46
CA VAL A 37 3.08 -8.45 10.88
C VAL A 37 4.32 -7.72 11.41
N GLY A 38 4.15 -6.93 12.47
CA GLY A 38 5.23 -6.15 13.06
C GLY A 38 5.57 -4.89 12.26
N ALA A 39 6.72 -4.29 12.56
CA ALA A 39 7.11 -2.99 12.02
C ALA A 39 7.85 -3.06 10.67
N THR A 40 8.31 -4.24 10.26
CA THR A 40 9.10 -4.38 9.02
C THR A 40 8.21 -4.52 7.80
N ALA A 41 8.51 -3.75 6.76
CA ALA A 41 7.79 -3.80 5.48
C ALA A 41 8.44 -4.79 4.51
N PRO A 42 7.79 -5.93 4.21
CA PRO A 42 8.21 -6.80 3.10
C PRO A 42 7.81 -6.16 1.76
N SER A 43 8.58 -6.44 0.71
CA SER A 43 8.28 -5.97 -0.64
C SER A 43 7.12 -6.77 -1.24
N PRO A 44 6.05 -6.10 -1.74
CA PRO A 44 4.95 -6.78 -2.42
C PRO A 44 5.28 -7.15 -3.87
N VAL A 45 6.38 -6.61 -4.40
CA VAL A 45 6.75 -6.71 -5.81
C VAL A 45 8.21 -7.17 -5.97
N SER A 46 8.57 -7.61 -7.17
CA SER A 46 9.96 -7.87 -7.54
C SER A 46 10.39 -6.99 -8.70
N GLY A 47 11.64 -6.51 -8.65
CA GLY A 47 12.13 -5.54 -9.61
C GLY A 47 13.45 -4.92 -9.18
N VAL A 48 13.70 -3.71 -9.64
CA VAL A 48 14.86 -2.89 -9.27
C VAL A 48 14.37 -1.58 -8.67
N VAL A 49 14.91 -1.20 -7.52
CA VAL A 49 14.62 0.11 -6.93
C VAL A 49 15.15 1.19 -7.88
N ARG A 50 14.27 2.08 -8.32
CA ARG A 50 14.62 3.17 -9.22
C ARG A 50 15.09 4.40 -8.47
N GLU A 51 14.31 4.81 -7.47
CA GLU A 51 14.62 5.96 -6.61
C GLU A 51 13.81 5.86 -5.31
N THR A 52 14.31 6.53 -4.27
CA THR A 52 13.55 6.81 -3.05
C THR A 52 13.38 8.31 -2.90
N ARG A 53 12.31 8.74 -2.23
CA ARG A 53 12.06 10.15 -1.90
C ARG A 53 11.53 10.26 -0.49
N THR A 54 11.90 11.34 0.16
CA THR A 54 11.33 11.78 1.44
C THR A 54 10.54 13.06 1.19
N VAL A 55 9.36 13.15 1.79
CA VAL A 55 8.45 14.29 1.70
C VAL A 55 7.97 14.67 3.09
N GLY A 56 7.78 15.96 3.35
CA GLY A 56 7.10 16.38 4.58
C GLY A 56 5.63 15.97 4.57
N CYS A 57 5.10 15.64 5.73
CA CYS A 57 3.68 15.33 5.91
C CYS A 57 2.98 16.36 6.82
N PRO A 58 1.64 16.32 6.93
CA PRO A 58 0.91 17.19 7.85
C PRO A 58 1.41 17.05 9.29
N ASP A 59 1.55 18.18 9.99
CA ASP A 59 1.91 18.19 11.41
C ASP A 59 0.82 17.51 12.25
N ARG A 60 1.19 16.41 12.88
CA ARG A 60 0.35 15.59 13.75
C ARG A 60 1.20 15.11 14.92
N THR A 61 0.78 15.42 16.15
CA THR A 61 1.49 15.01 17.39
C THR A 61 1.69 13.51 17.60
N TYR A 62 1.03 12.68 16.79
CA TYR A 62 1.09 11.21 16.84
C TYR A 62 1.79 10.59 15.63
N ALA A 63 2.37 11.39 14.74
CA ALA A 63 2.97 10.94 13.50
C ALA A 63 4.40 11.49 13.35
N ALA A 64 5.18 10.88 12.46
CA ALA A 64 6.44 11.44 12.00
C ALA A 64 6.18 12.73 11.20
N ASP A 65 7.21 13.58 11.06
CA ASP A 65 7.15 14.80 10.25
C ASP A 65 7.34 14.54 8.75
N GLU A 66 7.82 13.33 8.42
CA GLU A 66 8.18 12.92 7.08
C GLU A 66 7.54 11.58 6.71
N ASP A 67 7.34 11.41 5.41
CA ASP A 67 6.89 10.18 4.77
C ASP A 67 7.77 9.91 3.55
N HIS A 68 7.66 8.71 2.99
CA HIS A 68 8.58 8.23 1.98
C HIS A 68 7.87 7.58 0.81
N LEU A 69 8.51 7.64 -0.34
CA LEU A 69 8.14 6.96 -1.56
C LEU A 69 9.33 6.13 -2.04
N ILE A 70 9.11 4.84 -2.28
CA ILE A 70 10.03 3.96 -2.98
C ILE A 70 9.41 3.68 -4.36
N VAL A 71 10.15 3.97 -5.42
CA VAL A 71 9.76 3.64 -6.79
C VAL A 71 10.54 2.42 -7.24
N VAL A 72 9.83 1.41 -7.74
CA VAL A 72 10.43 0.14 -8.20
C VAL A 72 10.08 -0.07 -9.67
N ASP A 73 11.09 -0.21 -10.52
CA ASP A 73 10.92 -0.69 -11.88
C ASP A 73 10.63 -2.19 -11.83
N LEU A 74 9.43 -2.59 -12.25
CA LEU A 74 8.98 -3.97 -12.12
C LEU A 74 9.72 -4.89 -13.09
N GLY A 75 10.13 -6.07 -12.61
CA GLY A 75 10.73 -7.08 -13.46
C GLY A 75 9.73 -7.61 -14.49
N GLU A 76 10.19 -7.90 -15.72
CA GLU A 76 9.34 -8.37 -16.83
C GLU A 76 8.47 -9.57 -16.44
N ALA A 77 9.07 -10.59 -15.82
CA ALA A 77 8.34 -11.76 -15.37
C ALA A 77 7.31 -11.45 -14.27
N TRP A 78 7.52 -10.40 -13.47
CA TRP A 78 6.52 -9.94 -12.51
C TRP A 78 5.35 -9.28 -13.24
N CYS A 79 5.65 -8.39 -14.20
CA CYS A 79 4.65 -7.72 -15.03
C CYS A 79 3.76 -8.73 -15.76
N GLU A 80 4.35 -9.74 -16.42
CA GLU A 80 3.62 -10.79 -17.11
C GLU A 80 2.63 -11.50 -16.19
N ARG A 81 3.08 -11.95 -15.01
CA ARG A 81 2.22 -12.64 -14.03
C ARG A 81 1.10 -11.75 -13.48
N ALA A 82 1.38 -10.46 -13.32
CA ALA A 82 0.43 -9.50 -12.77
C ALA A 82 -0.50 -8.88 -13.82
N GLY A 83 -0.32 -9.21 -15.10
CA GLY A 83 -1.07 -8.58 -16.20
C GLY A 83 -0.72 -7.10 -16.41
N ALA A 84 0.50 -6.70 -16.09
CA ALA A 84 1.01 -5.35 -16.29
C ALA A 84 1.84 -5.25 -17.58
N THR A 85 1.83 -4.09 -18.23
CA THR A 85 2.72 -3.79 -19.36
C THR A 85 4.18 -3.74 -18.87
N PRO A 86 5.16 -4.33 -19.57
CA PRO A 86 6.58 -4.13 -19.26
C PRO A 86 6.95 -2.65 -19.17
N GLY A 87 7.79 -2.28 -18.20
CA GLY A 87 8.10 -0.89 -17.88
C GLY A 87 7.10 -0.21 -16.92
N THR A 88 6.02 -0.90 -16.51
CA THR A 88 5.20 -0.46 -15.38
C THR A 88 6.07 -0.34 -14.14
N VAL A 89 5.80 0.68 -13.32
CA VAL A 89 6.52 0.88 -12.05
C VAL A 89 5.58 0.80 -10.86
N ALA A 90 6.08 0.30 -9.74
CA ALA A 90 5.39 0.34 -8.46
C ALA A 90 5.79 1.59 -7.67
N ARG A 91 4.81 2.14 -6.96
CA ARG A 91 4.96 3.18 -5.94
C ARG A 91 4.62 2.57 -4.60
N ILE A 92 5.56 2.64 -3.68
CA ILE A 92 5.41 2.10 -2.34
C ILE A 92 5.61 3.24 -1.35
N LEU A 93 4.60 3.51 -0.52
CA LEU A 93 4.64 4.57 0.49
C LEU A 93 4.62 4.02 1.91
N HIS A 94 4.89 4.90 2.88
CA HIS A 94 4.78 4.64 4.31
C HIS A 94 5.83 3.64 4.85
N VAL A 95 7.00 3.62 4.21
CA VAL A 95 8.15 2.81 4.61
C VAL A 95 9.39 3.68 4.64
N VAL A 96 10.08 3.76 5.78
CA VAL A 96 11.42 4.37 5.87
C VAL A 96 12.39 3.48 5.08
N PRO A 97 12.93 3.93 3.93
CA PRO A 97 13.66 3.04 3.03
C PRO A 97 14.97 2.57 3.65
N ALA A 98 15.21 1.26 3.62
CA ALA A 98 16.50 0.61 3.90
C ALA A 98 17.14 0.06 2.61
N VAL A 99 16.66 0.53 1.46
CA VAL A 99 17.06 0.15 0.11
C VAL A 99 17.43 1.38 -0.70
N GLU A 100 18.29 1.22 -1.69
CA GLU A 100 18.83 2.29 -2.53
C GLU A 100 18.59 2.04 -4.01
N ALA A 101 18.74 3.08 -4.83
CA ALA A 101 18.60 2.96 -6.28
C ALA A 101 19.60 1.93 -6.85
N GLY A 102 19.09 0.99 -7.65
CA GLY A 102 19.86 -0.13 -8.21
C GLY A 102 19.70 -1.44 -7.44
N ASP A 103 19.17 -1.43 -6.22
CA ASP A 103 18.92 -2.64 -5.45
C ASP A 103 17.88 -3.54 -6.14
N ARG A 104 18.16 -4.85 -6.16
CA ARG A 104 17.24 -5.85 -6.68
C ARG A 104 16.35 -6.36 -5.56
N LEU A 105 15.06 -6.45 -5.85
CA LEU A 105 14.05 -6.92 -4.91
C LEU A 105 13.38 -8.18 -5.43
N ALA A 106 13.23 -9.18 -4.56
CA ALA A 106 12.25 -10.23 -4.64
C ALA A 106 11.03 -9.91 -3.77
N VAL A 107 9.91 -10.59 -4.05
CA VAL A 107 8.71 -10.49 -3.21
C VAL A 107 9.02 -11.05 -1.82
N GLY A 108 8.81 -10.25 -0.79
CA GLY A 108 9.10 -10.56 0.61
C GLY A 108 10.40 -9.96 1.15
N ASP A 109 11.27 -9.43 0.29
CA ASP A 109 12.50 -8.79 0.75
C ASP A 109 12.20 -7.56 1.60
N ARG A 110 13.06 -7.25 2.57
CA ARG A 110 12.88 -6.10 3.47
C ARG A 110 13.08 -4.80 2.68
N LEU A 111 12.05 -3.96 2.67
CA LEU A 111 12.13 -2.58 2.15
C LEU A 111 12.62 -1.58 3.20
N GLY A 112 12.35 -1.88 4.47
CA GLY A 112 12.58 -0.96 5.59
C GLY A 112 11.58 -1.21 6.72
N ASP A 113 11.43 -0.21 7.59
CA ASP A 113 10.41 -0.22 8.64
C ASP A 113 9.27 0.73 8.29
N LEU A 114 8.05 0.41 8.72
CA LEU A 114 6.87 1.25 8.53
C LEU A 114 7.07 2.61 9.24
N THR A 115 6.59 3.68 8.60
CA THR A 115 6.51 5.00 9.25
C THR A 115 5.08 5.33 9.61
N ARG A 116 4.91 5.96 10.79
CA ARG A 116 3.63 6.52 11.20
C ARG A 116 3.39 7.83 10.45
N SER A 117 2.75 7.76 9.29
CA SER A 117 2.56 8.91 8.40
C SER A 117 1.56 9.95 8.93
N GLY A 118 1.87 11.24 8.80
CA GLY A 118 0.95 12.34 9.10
C GLY A 118 -0.27 12.41 8.16
N PHE A 119 -0.25 11.66 7.05
CA PHE A 119 -1.39 11.49 6.16
C PHE A 119 -2.44 10.49 6.71
N PHE A 120 -2.09 9.71 7.75
CA PHE A 120 -3.01 8.77 8.37
C PHE A 120 -3.96 9.43 9.36
N GLY A 121 -5.20 8.93 9.39
CA GLY A 121 -6.07 9.13 10.55
C GLY A 121 -5.51 8.39 11.78
N ARG A 122 -5.75 8.91 12.98
CA ARG A 122 -5.25 8.31 14.24
C ARG A 122 -5.60 6.83 14.41
N TRP A 123 -6.73 6.39 13.86
CA TRP A 123 -7.26 5.03 13.96
C TRP A 123 -6.84 4.10 12.81
N VAL A 124 -6.12 4.62 11.80
CA VAL A 124 -5.61 3.80 10.70
C VAL A 124 -4.33 3.13 11.19
N ASP A 125 -4.21 1.82 11.07
CA ASP A 125 -2.96 1.09 11.38
C ASP A 125 -1.88 1.40 10.33
N ASP A 126 -0.61 1.29 10.72
CA ASP A 126 0.50 1.42 9.79
C ASP A 126 0.48 0.29 8.75
N HIS A 127 0.74 0.65 7.49
CA HIS A 127 0.64 -0.26 6.36
C HIS A 127 1.56 0.19 5.22
N VAL A 128 1.84 -0.73 4.31
CA VAL A 128 2.46 -0.44 3.02
C VAL A 128 1.35 -0.02 2.06
N HIS A 129 1.39 1.22 1.58
CA HIS A 129 0.50 1.65 0.50
C HIS A 129 1.16 1.36 -0.85
N LEU A 130 0.48 0.58 -1.70
CA LEU A 130 0.96 0.19 -3.02
C LEU A 130 0.06 0.72 -4.13
N GLY A 131 0.68 1.37 -5.11
CA GLY A 131 0.05 1.74 -6.37
C GLY A 131 1.00 1.54 -7.55
N PHE A 132 0.47 1.63 -8.78
CA PHE A 132 1.24 1.37 -9.99
C PHE A 132 1.10 2.49 -11.01
N ARG A 133 2.08 2.63 -11.91
CA ARG A 133 2.10 3.63 -12.98
C ARG A 133 2.47 2.98 -14.30
N SER A 134 1.80 3.40 -15.37
CA SER A 134 2.20 3.00 -16.72
C SER A 134 3.61 3.53 -17.04
N PRO A 135 4.31 2.95 -18.03
CA PRO A 135 5.69 3.33 -18.35
C PRO A 135 5.88 4.82 -18.66
N GLU A 136 4.86 5.47 -19.22
CA GLU A 136 4.87 6.86 -19.67
C GLU A 136 4.42 7.83 -18.58
N ALA A 137 3.83 7.32 -17.50
CA ALA A 137 3.28 8.15 -16.44
C ALA A 137 4.38 8.60 -15.47
N ASN A 138 4.23 9.82 -14.94
CA ASN A 138 5.16 10.33 -13.93
C ASN A 138 5.07 9.46 -12.65
N PRO A 139 6.17 8.82 -12.23
CA PRO A 139 6.16 7.86 -11.13
C PRO A 139 6.05 8.52 -9.76
N ILE A 140 6.18 9.85 -9.66
CA ILE A 140 6.21 10.63 -8.42
C ILE A 140 4.87 11.30 -8.14
N ARG A 141 4.08 11.60 -9.18
CA ARG A 141 2.75 12.22 -9.02
C ARG A 141 1.81 11.33 -8.20
N ALA A 142 1.15 11.94 -7.20
CA ALA A 142 0.23 11.22 -6.31
C ALA A 142 -0.96 10.57 -7.04
N SER A 143 -1.49 11.21 -8.08
CA SER A 143 -2.58 10.69 -8.91
C SER A 143 -2.09 9.92 -10.14
N GLY A 144 -3.01 9.19 -10.78
CA GLY A 144 -2.75 8.43 -12.01
C GLY A 144 -2.38 6.97 -11.78
N SER A 145 -2.82 6.37 -10.67
CA SER A 145 -2.63 4.94 -10.45
C SER A 145 -3.45 4.09 -11.41
N LEU A 146 -2.86 2.98 -11.81
CA LEU A 146 -3.58 1.91 -12.50
C LEU A 146 -4.46 1.14 -11.49
N PRO A 147 -5.62 0.61 -11.92
CA PRO A 147 -6.46 -0.23 -11.07
C PRO A 147 -5.71 -1.44 -10.51
N VAL A 148 -6.00 -1.82 -9.26
CA VAL A 148 -5.38 -2.95 -8.56
C VAL A 148 -6.44 -3.95 -8.13
N THR A 149 -6.19 -5.24 -8.37
CA THR A 149 -7.03 -6.35 -7.93
C THR A 149 -6.21 -7.32 -7.08
N ALA A 150 -6.89 -8.06 -6.21
CA ALA A 150 -6.30 -9.15 -5.46
C ALA A 150 -6.71 -10.47 -6.12
N ALA A 151 -5.75 -11.31 -6.53
CA ALA A 151 -6.02 -12.61 -7.15
C ALA A 151 -6.30 -13.70 -6.10
N VAL A 152 -7.20 -13.39 -5.17
CA VAL A 152 -7.64 -14.30 -4.11
C VAL A 152 -9.16 -14.26 -4.04
N ASP A 153 -9.76 -15.41 -3.76
CA ASP A 153 -11.18 -15.47 -3.47
C ASP A 153 -11.45 -14.79 -2.12
N VAL A 154 -12.49 -13.97 -2.07
CA VAL A 154 -12.93 -13.28 -0.85
C VAL A 154 -14.32 -13.75 -0.50
N GLU A 155 -14.49 -14.21 0.74
CA GLU A 155 -15.81 -14.53 1.28
C GLU A 155 -16.39 -13.25 1.91
N PRO A 156 -17.60 -12.84 1.51
CA PRO A 156 -18.24 -11.67 2.10
C PRO A 156 -18.64 -11.98 3.54
N VAL A 157 -18.40 -11.03 4.43
CA VAL A 157 -18.98 -11.05 5.79
C VAL A 157 -20.43 -10.58 5.67
N ALA A 158 -21.37 -11.37 6.21
CA ALA A 158 -22.75 -10.95 6.28
C ALA A 158 -22.89 -9.86 7.35
N TRP A 159 -23.22 -8.64 6.93
CA TRP A 159 -23.50 -7.51 7.79
C TRP A 159 -24.69 -6.71 7.23
N ASP A 160 -25.63 -6.34 8.08
CA ASP A 160 -26.82 -5.57 7.70
C ASP A 160 -26.61 -4.04 7.79
N GLY A 161 -25.40 -3.61 8.16
CA GLY A 161 -25.05 -2.19 8.32
C GLY A 161 -25.40 -1.62 9.69
N THR A 162 -25.82 -2.45 10.64
CA THR A 162 -26.15 -2.02 12.02
C THR A 162 -25.20 -2.64 13.05
N GLY A 163 -25.02 -1.95 14.17
CA GLY A 163 -24.17 -2.42 15.26
C GLY A 163 -24.33 -1.54 16.50
N VAL A 164 -23.92 -2.03 17.65
CA VAL A 164 -23.98 -1.30 18.92
C VAL A 164 -22.63 -0.64 19.18
N VAL A 165 -22.66 0.63 19.58
CA VAL A 165 -21.43 1.35 19.94
C VAL A 165 -20.82 0.74 21.20
N ALA A 166 -19.73 0.00 21.03
CA ALA A 166 -18.93 -0.62 22.08
C ALA A 166 -17.94 0.37 22.70
N GLU A 167 -17.33 1.23 21.88
CA GLU A 167 -16.38 2.26 22.33
C GLU A 167 -16.64 3.61 21.66
N ARG A 168 -16.38 4.69 22.39
CA ARG A 168 -16.38 6.07 21.86
C ARG A 168 -15.03 6.73 22.13
N GLY A 169 -14.33 7.09 21.07
CA GLY A 169 -13.16 7.95 21.12
C GLY A 169 -13.50 9.40 20.76
N PRO A 170 -12.52 10.32 20.82
CA PRO A 170 -12.73 11.74 20.52
C PRO A 170 -13.25 12.02 19.10
N THR A 171 -12.94 11.13 18.15
CA THR A 171 -13.26 11.30 16.71
C THR A 171 -13.68 9.99 16.05
N HIS A 172 -13.96 8.93 16.82
CA HIS A 172 -14.31 7.62 16.29
C HIS A 172 -15.25 6.89 17.23
N VAL A 173 -15.96 5.89 16.70
CA VAL A 173 -16.70 4.90 17.46
C VAL A 173 -16.27 3.52 17.00
N VAL A 174 -16.31 2.55 17.91
CA VAL A 174 -16.09 1.13 17.60
C VAL A 174 -17.44 0.43 17.79
N LEU A 175 -17.85 -0.36 16.81
CA LEU A 175 -19.02 -1.21 16.90
C LEU A 175 -18.62 -2.60 17.43
N ASP A 176 -19.56 -3.29 18.08
CA ASP A 176 -19.36 -4.64 18.64
C ASP A 176 -19.33 -5.75 17.58
N GLU A 177 -19.98 -5.51 16.45
CA GLU A 177 -19.99 -6.38 15.28
C GLU A 177 -19.40 -5.67 14.04
N PRO A 178 -18.93 -6.44 13.03
CA PRO A 178 -18.47 -5.89 11.76
C PRO A 178 -19.54 -5.02 11.13
#